data_AF-A0A1Y3ZV33-F1
#
_entry.id   AF-A0A1Y3ZV33-F1
#
_cell.length_a   1.000
_cell.length_b   1.000
_cell.length_c   1.000
_cell.angle_alpha   90.00
_cell.angle_beta   90.00
_cell.angle_gamma   90.00
#
_symmetry.space_group_name_H-M   'P 1'
#
loop_
_entity.id
_entity.type
_entity.pdbx_description
1 polymer ?
#
loop_
_entity_poly.entity_id
_entity_poly.type
_entity_poly.pdbx_seq_one_letter_code
_entity_poly.pdbx_strand_id
1 'polypeptide(L)'
;MGVTNSNKVINTDRIACDGSLRVSLTLSAAPDIITNPTDIVLILDRSGSMAGIPLTNMNLGAKTFIDIIDEATDNTQDGQIGSGSRIGIVSFSNTAVANTQLITSVDTLKSAVYSLTAGGTTNHADAFTKAIQLFDPASSNAKVIVKPVL
;
A
#
# COMPACT_ATOMS: atom_id res chain seq x y z
N MET A 1 -8.32 12.65 -8.71
CA MET A 1 -9.51 11.79 -8.49
C MET A 1 -9.14 10.36 -8.88
N GLY A 2 -8.71 9.57 -7.89
CA GLY A 2 -8.04 8.29 -8.07
C GLY A 2 -8.98 7.09 -7.93
N VAL A 3 -8.71 6.05 -8.70
CA VAL A 3 -9.48 4.82 -8.84
C VAL A 3 -9.25 3.89 -7.64
N THR A 4 -10.32 3.39 -7.01
CA THR A 4 -10.25 2.73 -5.68
C THR A 4 -10.39 1.21 -5.63
N ASN A 5 -10.66 0.49 -6.73
CA ASN A 5 -10.57 -0.98 -6.71
C ASN A 5 -10.51 -1.61 -8.11
N SER A 6 -9.73 -2.68 -8.26
CA SER A 6 -9.70 -3.56 -9.43
C SER A 6 -10.17 -4.96 -9.03
N ASN A 7 -11.46 -5.25 -9.15
CA ASN A 7 -11.95 -6.62 -8.95
C ASN A 7 -11.80 -7.40 -10.26
N LYS A 8 -10.82 -8.31 -10.32
CA LYS A 8 -10.57 -9.17 -11.50
C LYS A 8 -11.26 -10.51 -11.29
N VAL A 9 -12.51 -10.63 -11.73
CA VAL A 9 -13.17 -11.94 -11.82
C VAL A 9 -12.70 -12.62 -13.09
N ILE A 10 -11.77 -13.58 -12.95
CA ILE A 10 -11.36 -14.47 -14.04
C ILE A 10 -12.32 -15.65 -14.01
N ASN A 11 -13.23 -15.72 -14.98
CA ASN A 11 -14.02 -16.92 -15.20
C ASN A 11 -13.52 -17.57 -16.49
N THR A 12 -12.51 -18.45 -16.38
CA THR A 12 -12.16 -19.51 -17.35
C THR A 12 -10.88 -20.21 -16.89
N ASP A 13 -10.96 -21.54 -16.71
CA ASP A 13 -9.86 -22.36 -16.17
C ASP A 13 -8.70 -22.64 -17.16
N ARG A 14 -8.79 -22.23 -18.45
CA ARG A 14 -7.71 -22.35 -19.45
C ARG A 14 -7.78 -21.31 -20.56
N ILE A 15 -6.65 -20.67 -20.89
CA ILE A 15 -6.47 -19.80 -22.05
C ILE A 15 -5.44 -20.44 -22.99
N ALA A 16 -5.78 -20.62 -24.28
CA ALA A 16 -4.85 -21.11 -25.31
C ALA A 16 -3.83 -20.02 -25.70
N CYS A 17 -2.65 -20.44 -26.20
CA CYS A 17 -1.48 -19.57 -26.41
C CYS A 17 -1.68 -18.39 -27.39
N ASP A 18 -2.80 -18.35 -28.11
CA ASP A 18 -3.18 -17.35 -29.12
C ASP A 18 -4.58 -16.73 -28.88
N GLY A 19 -5.22 -16.99 -27.73
CA GLY A 19 -6.55 -16.46 -27.41
C GLY A 19 -6.54 -15.02 -26.88
N SER A 20 -7.36 -14.14 -27.45
CA SER A 20 -7.62 -12.80 -26.86
C SER A 20 -8.81 -12.86 -25.88
N LEU A 21 -8.58 -12.50 -24.61
CA LEU A 21 -9.62 -12.42 -23.57
C LEU A 21 -10.27 -11.04 -23.55
N ARG A 22 -11.59 -10.97 -23.76
CA ARG A 22 -12.36 -9.73 -23.65
C ARG A 22 -12.73 -9.48 -22.19
N VAL A 23 -12.02 -8.56 -21.54
CA VAL A 23 -12.27 -8.14 -20.15
C VAL A 23 -13.19 -6.93 -20.15
N SER A 24 -14.36 -7.04 -19.50
CA SER A 24 -15.26 -5.91 -19.28
C SER A 24 -14.96 -5.32 -17.90
N LEU A 25 -14.48 -4.07 -17.87
CA LEU A 25 -14.11 -3.36 -16.65
C LEU A 25 -15.15 -2.29 -16.35
N THR A 26 -15.94 -2.47 -15.29
CA THR A 26 -16.91 -1.47 -14.82
C THR A 26 -16.28 -0.61 -13.72
N LEU A 27 -16.33 0.71 -13.91
CA LEU A 27 -15.72 1.74 -13.07
C LEU A 27 -16.81 2.47 -12.26
N SER A 28 -16.74 2.43 -10.93
CA SER A 28 -17.60 3.23 -10.04
C SER A 28 -16.73 4.00 -9.05
N ALA A 29 -17.03 5.28 -8.83
CA ALA A 29 -16.18 6.24 -8.14
C ALA A 29 -16.74 6.62 -6.75
N ALA A 30 -16.03 6.23 -5.70
CA ALA A 30 -15.84 6.92 -4.42
C ALA A 30 -14.86 6.10 -3.56
N PRO A 31 -13.85 6.70 -2.89
CA PRO A 31 -13.24 6.08 -1.73
C PRO A 31 -14.23 6.22 -0.58
N ASP A 32 -14.97 5.18 -0.25
CA ASP A 32 -15.80 5.19 0.95
C ASP A 32 -14.94 4.91 2.20
N ILE A 33 -13.77 5.57 2.30
CA ILE A 33 -12.84 5.43 3.44
C ILE A 33 -13.30 6.27 4.64
N ILE A 34 -14.20 7.24 4.39
CA ILE A 34 -14.84 8.06 5.40
C ILE A 34 -15.88 7.23 6.18
N THR A 35 -16.67 6.36 5.51
CA THR A 35 -17.67 5.53 6.20
C THR A 35 -17.24 4.07 6.38
N ASN A 36 -16.18 3.61 5.70
CA ASN A 36 -15.53 2.31 5.93
C ASN A 36 -14.05 2.49 6.29
N PRO A 37 -13.74 2.58 7.60
CA PRO A 37 -12.37 2.70 8.07
C PRO A 37 -11.50 1.55 7.53
N THR A 38 -10.30 1.88 7.08
CA THR A 38 -9.39 0.93 6.43
C THR A 38 -8.03 0.92 7.11
N ASP A 39 -7.54 -0.27 7.44
CA ASP A 39 -6.17 -0.51 7.84
C ASP A 39 -5.34 -0.79 6.57
N ILE A 40 -4.36 0.06 6.29
CA ILE A 40 -3.52 -0.02 5.09
C ILE A 40 -2.09 -0.35 5.52
N VAL A 41 -1.48 -1.36 4.91
CA VAL A 41 -0.04 -1.61 5.07
C VAL A 41 0.67 -1.35 3.76
N LEU A 42 1.57 -0.36 3.77
CA LEU A 42 2.47 -0.07 2.67
C LEU A 42 3.70 -0.97 2.78
N ILE A 43 3.89 -1.82 1.78
CA ILE A 43 5.08 -2.67 1.67
C ILE A 43 6.04 -2.06 0.66
N LEU A 44 7.22 -1.68 1.14
CA LEU A 44 8.21 -0.87 0.42
C LEU A 44 9.48 -1.68 0.14
N ASP A 45 9.77 -1.86 -1.16
CA ASP A 45 10.96 -2.58 -1.60
C ASP A 45 12.20 -1.70 -1.41
N ARG A 46 13.15 -2.19 -0.63
CA ARG A 46 14.46 -1.55 -0.43
C ARG A 46 15.61 -2.47 -0.83
N SER A 47 15.38 -3.40 -1.75
CA SER A 47 16.40 -4.26 -2.32
C SER A 47 17.47 -3.47 -3.08
N GLY A 48 18.61 -4.10 -3.39
CA GLY A 48 19.72 -3.46 -4.09
C GLY A 48 19.33 -2.87 -5.46
N SER A 49 18.37 -3.47 -6.17
CA SER A 49 17.86 -2.94 -7.45
C SER A 49 17.11 -1.62 -7.29
N MET A 50 16.70 -1.26 -6.07
CA MET A 50 16.03 0.00 -5.80
C MET A 50 17.00 1.17 -5.64
N ALA A 51 18.31 0.94 -5.59
CA ALA A 51 19.29 2.01 -5.35
C ALA A 51 19.21 3.15 -6.39
N GLY A 52 19.32 4.39 -5.91
CA GLY A 52 19.25 5.58 -6.75
C GLY A 52 17.82 6.02 -7.07
N ILE A 53 17.53 6.24 -8.36
CA ILE A 53 16.25 6.79 -8.84
C ILE A 53 15.03 5.97 -8.39
N PRO A 54 15.03 4.62 -8.43
CA PRO A 54 13.85 3.85 -8.06
C PRO A 54 13.43 4.08 -6.59
N LEU A 55 14.38 4.10 -5.65
CA LEU A 55 14.11 4.39 -4.24
C LEU A 55 13.63 5.83 -4.05
N THR A 56 14.22 6.80 -4.74
CA THR A 56 13.76 8.20 -4.68
C THR A 56 12.32 8.34 -5.16
N ASN A 57 11.98 7.72 -6.30
CA ASN A 57 10.62 7.72 -6.83
C ASN A 57 9.65 6.96 -5.91
N MET A 58 10.10 5.86 -5.30
CA MET A 58 9.31 5.10 -4.33
C MET A 58 9.01 5.95 -3.11
N ASN A 59 10.01 6.72 -2.65
CA ASN A 59 9.88 7.62 -1.52
C ASN A 59 8.82 8.68 -1.79
N LEU A 60 8.89 9.30 -2.96
CA LEU A 60 7.94 10.30 -3.40
C LEU A 60 6.54 9.70 -3.53
N GLY A 61 6.40 8.59 -4.24
CA GLY A 61 5.11 7.92 -4.45
C GLY A 61 4.45 7.47 -3.14
N ALA A 62 5.22 6.92 -2.20
CA ALA A 62 4.70 6.51 -0.89
C ALA A 62 4.26 7.73 -0.05
N LYS A 63 5.02 8.83 -0.06
CA LYS A 63 4.64 10.07 0.64
C LYS A 63 3.38 10.69 0.05
N THR A 64 3.31 10.79 -1.28
CA THR A 64 2.13 11.29 -1.99
C THR A 64 0.92 10.40 -1.74
N PHE A 65 1.10 9.09 -1.66
CA PHE A 65 0.01 8.18 -1.30
C PHE A 65 -0.50 8.46 0.11
N ILE A 66 0.38 8.63 1.09
CA ILE A 66 -0.01 8.98 2.48
C ILE A 66 -0.81 10.29 2.50
N ASP A 67 -0.37 11.30 1.75
CA ASP A 67 -1.09 12.60 1.63
C ASP A 67 -2.48 12.46 1.01
N ILE A 68 -2.62 11.60 -0.01
CA ILE A 68 -3.93 11.32 -0.60
C ILE A 68 -4.85 10.63 0.42
N ILE A 69 -4.32 9.74 1.26
CA ILE A 69 -5.14 9.07 2.27
C ILE A 69 -5.55 10.03 3.38
N ASP A 70 -4.64 10.90 3.85
CA ASP A 70 -4.93 11.99 4.80
C ASP A 70 -6.15 12.78 4.33
N GLU A 71 -6.01 13.40 3.14
CA GLU A 71 -7.06 14.19 2.52
C GLU A 71 -8.34 13.39 2.25
N ALA A 72 -8.24 12.14 1.81
CA ALA A 72 -9.43 11.33 1.52
C ALA A 72 -10.19 10.89 2.78
N THR A 73 -9.54 10.88 3.95
CA THR A 73 -10.15 10.39 5.18
C THR A 73 -10.95 11.43 5.95
N ASP A 74 -10.65 12.72 5.81
CA ASP A 74 -11.41 13.78 6.48
C ASP A 74 -11.56 15.07 5.67
N ASN A 75 -11.10 15.09 4.41
CA ASN A 75 -11.08 16.26 3.51
C ASN A 75 -10.15 17.39 3.97
N THR A 76 -9.15 17.08 4.80
CA THR A 76 -8.12 18.01 5.24
C THR A 76 -6.72 17.39 5.11
N GLN A 77 -5.69 18.23 5.04
CA GLN A 77 -4.27 17.78 5.11
C GLN A 77 -3.66 18.30 6.41
N ASP A 78 -4.19 17.82 7.53
CA ASP A 78 -3.76 18.24 8.87
C ASP A 78 -2.62 17.37 9.43
N GLY A 79 -2.20 16.35 8.68
CA GLY A 79 -1.15 15.42 9.07
C GLY A 79 -1.66 14.23 9.88
N GLN A 80 -2.98 13.98 9.89
CA GLN A 80 -3.61 12.93 10.64
C GLN A 80 -4.60 12.11 9.79
N ILE A 81 -4.28 10.84 9.57
CA ILE A 81 -5.24 9.92 8.94
C ILE A 81 -6.52 9.83 9.79
N GLY A 82 -7.62 10.29 9.20
CA GLY A 82 -8.93 10.43 9.82
C GLY A 82 -9.84 9.20 9.67
N SER A 83 -11.09 9.37 10.11
CA SER A 83 -12.19 8.39 9.95
C SER A 83 -11.85 6.96 10.40
N GLY A 84 -10.99 6.81 11.42
CA GLY A 84 -10.60 5.51 11.98
C GLY A 84 -9.69 4.67 11.09
N SER A 85 -9.25 5.21 9.94
CA SER A 85 -8.29 4.56 9.06
C SER A 85 -6.87 4.70 9.62
N ARG A 86 -6.01 3.74 9.29
CA ARG A 86 -4.64 3.69 9.80
C ARG A 86 -3.69 3.19 8.73
N ILE A 87 -2.45 3.64 8.77
CA ILE A 87 -1.40 3.17 7.87
C ILE A 87 -0.26 2.56 8.68
N GLY A 88 0.29 1.46 8.19
CA GLY A 88 1.53 0.84 8.66
C GLY A 88 2.57 0.80 7.54
N ILE A 89 3.84 1.01 7.87
CA ILE A 89 4.95 0.91 6.92
C ILE A 89 5.75 -0.37 7.20
N VAL A 90 5.87 -1.21 6.18
CA VAL A 90 6.77 -2.36 6.15
C VAL A 90 7.78 -2.14 5.04
N SER A 91 9.07 -2.27 5.32
CA SER A 91 10.10 -2.31 4.29
C SER A 91 10.71 -3.70 4.20
N PHE A 92 11.22 -4.08 3.03
CA PHE A 92 11.84 -5.39 2.87
C PHE A 92 13.04 -5.38 1.91
N SER A 93 14.01 -6.23 2.24
CA SER A 93 15.05 -6.67 1.31
C SER A 93 15.35 -8.15 1.49
N ASN A 94 16.43 -8.53 2.18
CA ASN A 94 16.64 -9.92 2.61
C ASN A 94 15.56 -10.36 3.60
N THR A 95 15.18 -9.44 4.48
CA THR A 95 14.13 -9.61 5.48
C THR A 95 13.20 -8.40 5.48
N ALA A 96 12.00 -8.59 6.01
CA ALA A 96 10.99 -7.57 6.19
C ALA A 96 11.04 -6.98 7.61
N VAL A 97 10.87 -5.67 7.69
CA VAL A 97 10.87 -4.90 8.93
C VAL A 97 9.58 -4.08 8.97
N ALA A 98 8.87 -4.16 10.10
CA ALA A 98 7.79 -3.22 10.40
C ALA A 98 8.43 -1.91 10.87
N ASN A 99 8.46 -0.91 10.01
CA ASN A 99 9.02 0.41 10.32
C ASN A 99 8.07 1.23 11.20
N THR A 100 6.76 0.99 11.08
CA THR A 100 5.74 1.52 11.99
C THR A 100 4.70 0.45 12.30
N GLN A 101 3.97 0.62 13.40
CA GLN A 101 2.68 -0.05 13.59
C GLN A 101 1.59 0.65 12.75
N LEU A 102 0.35 0.16 12.81
CA LEU A 102 -0.81 0.89 12.31
C LEU A 102 -1.02 2.17 13.14
N ILE A 103 -0.71 3.31 12.53
CA ILE A 103 -0.78 4.64 13.14
C ILE A 103 -1.49 5.61 12.22
N THR A 104 -1.84 6.78 12.75
CA THR A 104 -2.50 7.86 12.01
C THR A 104 -1.56 9.02 11.67
N SER A 105 -0.38 9.11 12.30
CA SER A 105 0.52 10.27 12.15
C SER A 105 1.21 10.26 10.79
N VAL A 106 0.83 11.19 9.91
CA VAL A 106 1.41 11.34 8.57
C VAL A 106 2.91 11.62 8.65
N ASP A 107 3.34 12.52 9.52
CA ASP A 107 4.76 12.85 9.68
C ASP A 107 5.61 11.65 10.10
N THR A 108 5.10 10.82 11.01
CA THR A 108 5.79 9.60 11.46
C THR A 108 5.90 8.60 10.31
N LEU A 109 4.83 8.42 9.53
CA LEU A 109 4.81 7.54 8.36
C LEU A 109 5.79 8.04 7.28
N LYS A 110 5.77 9.33 6.95
CA LYS A 110 6.67 9.94 5.96
C LYS A 110 8.13 9.87 6.39
N SER A 111 8.40 10.01 7.68
CA SER A 111 9.76 9.88 8.24
C SER A 111 10.27 8.44 8.13
N ALA A 112 9.40 7.45 8.43
CA ALA A 112 9.73 6.04 8.23
C ALA A 112 10.07 5.73 6.76
N VAL A 113 9.26 6.23 5.81
CA VAL A 113 9.52 6.12 4.38
C VAL A 113 10.85 6.80 4.00
N TYR A 114 11.11 8.01 4.49
CA TYR A 114 12.31 8.78 4.17
C TYR A 114 13.60 8.10 4.62
N SER A 115 13.57 7.41 5.77
CA SER A 115 14.76 6.75 6.34
C SER A 115 15.21 5.48 5.62
N LEU A 116 14.46 5.01 4.62
CA LEU A 116 14.76 3.76 3.93
C LEU A 116 16.03 3.86 3.08
N THR A 117 16.84 2.80 3.14
CA THR A 117 18.07 2.67 2.36
C THR A 117 18.03 1.38 1.54
N ALA A 118 18.46 1.48 0.28
CA ALA A 118 18.50 0.35 -0.63
C ALA A 118 19.69 -0.57 -0.33
N GLY A 119 19.46 -1.88 -0.39
CA GLY A 119 20.49 -2.90 -0.26
C GLY A 119 19.90 -4.29 -0.05
N GLY A 120 20.68 -5.33 -0.38
CA GLY A 120 20.27 -6.71 -0.20
C GLY A 120 19.41 -7.27 -1.34
N THR A 121 18.75 -8.41 -1.08
CA THR A 121 17.92 -9.14 -2.05
C THR A 121 16.45 -8.72 -1.99
N THR A 122 15.56 -9.40 -2.73
CA THR A 122 14.13 -9.08 -2.83
C THR A 122 13.26 -10.22 -2.26
N ASN A 123 12.96 -10.18 -0.96
CA ASN A 123 12.16 -11.21 -0.28
C ASN A 123 10.69 -10.78 -0.11
N HIS A 124 9.89 -10.92 -1.17
CA HIS A 124 8.47 -10.57 -1.12
C HIS A 124 7.66 -11.42 -0.13
N ALA A 125 8.02 -12.71 0.03
CA ALA A 125 7.27 -13.60 0.91
C ALA A 125 7.33 -13.13 2.37
N ASP A 126 8.51 -12.74 2.85
CA ASP A 126 8.67 -12.19 4.20
C ASP A 126 7.96 -10.84 4.35
N ALA A 127 7.93 -10.03 3.28
CA ALA A 127 7.24 -8.75 3.27
C ALA A 127 5.72 -8.91 3.51
N PHE A 128 5.06 -9.81 2.77
CA PHE A 128 3.63 -10.10 2.98
C PHE A 128 3.36 -10.73 4.33
N THR A 129 4.22 -11.65 4.78
CA THR A 129 4.10 -12.27 6.10
C THR A 129 4.15 -11.21 7.20
N LYS A 130 5.10 -10.28 7.13
CA LYS A 130 5.23 -9.17 8.08
C LYS A 130 4.02 -8.25 8.02
N ALA A 131 3.57 -7.88 6.83
CA ALA A 131 2.41 -6.99 6.68
C ALA A 131 1.12 -7.57 7.28
N ILE A 132 0.87 -8.87 7.08
CA ILE A 132 -0.29 -9.55 7.68
C ILE A 132 -0.23 -9.50 9.22
N GLN A 133 0.96 -9.59 9.82
CA GLN A 133 1.13 -9.51 11.27
C GLN A 133 0.78 -8.14 11.87
N LEU A 134 0.75 -7.06 11.07
CA LEU A 134 0.35 -5.74 11.55
C LEU A 134 -1.17 -5.62 11.69
N PHE A 135 -1.94 -6.43 10.97
CA PHE A 135 -3.39 -6.38 11.06
C PHE A 135 -3.87 -7.02 12.36
N ASP A 136 -4.75 -6.32 13.06
CA ASP A 136 -5.51 -6.89 14.14
C ASP A 136 -6.65 -7.78 13.56
N PRO A 137 -6.68 -9.09 13.86
CA PRO A 137 -7.75 -9.98 13.42
C PRO A 137 -9.13 -9.59 13.96
N ALA A 138 -9.20 -8.89 15.09
CA ALA A 138 -10.45 -8.43 15.69
C ALA A 138 -10.95 -7.09 15.10
N SER A 139 -10.11 -6.38 14.34
CA SER A 139 -10.48 -5.11 13.70
C SER A 139 -11.57 -5.35 12.65
N SER A 140 -12.67 -4.59 12.72
CA SER A 140 -13.71 -4.55 11.70
C SER A 140 -13.31 -3.76 10.45
N ASN A 141 -12.18 -3.04 10.49
CA ASN A 141 -11.69 -2.26 9.37
C ASN A 141 -11.40 -3.16 8.16
N ALA A 142 -11.62 -2.61 6.97
CA ALA A 142 -11.11 -3.21 5.73
C ALA A 142 -9.58 -3.30 5.82
N LYS A 143 -8.99 -4.37 5.29
CA LYS A 143 -7.53 -4.62 5.37
C LYS A 143 -6.95 -4.61 3.97
N VAL A 144 -6.04 -3.69 3.72
CA VAL A 144 -5.45 -3.48 2.40
C VAL A 144 -3.93 -3.50 2.50
N ILE A 145 -3.30 -4.30 1.63
CA ILE A 145 -1.85 -4.28 1.44
C ILE A 145 -1.56 -3.62 0.11
N VAL A 146 -0.70 -2.60 0.12
CA VAL A 146 -0.28 -1.89 -1.10
C VAL A 146 1.22 -2.05 -1.26
N LYS A 147 1.65 -2.52 -2.44
CA LYS A 147 3.05 -2.53 -2.86
C LYS A 147 3.21 -1.59 -4.07
N PRO A 148 3.88 -0.44 -3.93
CA PRO A 148 4.20 0.41 -5.06
C PRO A 148 5.07 -0.35 -6.07
N VAL A 149 4.71 -0.26 -7.35
CA VAL A 149 5.53 -0.77 -8.46
C VAL A 149 6.03 0.45 -9.23
N LEU A 150 7.35 0.57 -9.37
CA LEU A 150 8.01 1.60 -10.18
C LEU A 150 8.90 0.94 -11.22
#